data_AF-A0AAD6VDX5-F1
#
_entry.id   AF-A0AAD6VDX5-F1
#
_cell.length_a   1.000
_cell.length_b   1.000
_cell.length_c   1.000
_cell.angle_alpha   90.00
_cell.angle_beta   90.00
_cell.angle_gamma   90.00
#
_symmetry.space_group_name_H-M   'P 1'
#
loop_
_entity.id
_entity.type
_entity.pdbx_description
1 polymer ?
#
loop_
_entity_poly.entity_id
_entity_poly.type
_entity_poly.pdbx_seq_one_letter_code
_entity_poly.pdbx_strand_id
1 'polypeptide(L)'
;FSDHLNGLFSPLKFPPDLAARILTHASHPAAFHGHNAQSAFIAGRRVLESYLLLLLTSSPHLKPSHDLQEIVSRVLNIYFLGEHIGSKWGLGRVMRWTPTIATSMLTDDARVDKTKLLKDVGLYKVQGDAVTAVIGGIFQQFGGSVAHRVFHTRMLPRLLLPQGGLPVCFRSDANAACARLGGSRGDLVLDPSTPEQQEQKLEAPQEQNLDVPPLHRQTL
;
A
#
# COMPACT_ATOMS: atom_id res chain seq x y z
N PHE A 1 -15.27 14.52 4.66
CA PHE A 1 -13.94 13.87 4.79
C PHE A 1 -14.05 12.45 5.34
N SER A 2 -14.57 12.27 6.57
CA SER A 2 -14.68 10.94 7.19
C SER A 2 -15.51 9.97 6.35
N ASP A 3 -16.71 10.37 5.88
CA ASP A 3 -17.57 9.50 5.07
C ASP A 3 -16.89 8.96 3.81
N HIS A 4 -16.08 9.79 3.15
CA HIS A 4 -15.32 9.40 1.98
C HIS A 4 -14.28 8.31 2.33
N LEU A 5 -13.52 8.50 3.40
CA LEU A 5 -12.53 7.52 3.84
C LEU A 5 -13.18 6.24 4.39
N ASN A 6 -14.28 6.36 5.13
CA ASN A 6 -15.05 5.22 5.65
C ASN A 6 -15.63 4.39 4.50
N GLY A 7 -16.10 5.04 3.42
CA GLY A 7 -16.57 4.35 2.22
C GLY A 7 -15.46 3.61 1.46
N LEU A 8 -14.27 4.21 1.38
CA LEU A 8 -13.12 3.59 0.71
C LEU A 8 -12.53 2.41 1.50
N PHE A 9 -12.51 2.53 2.83
CA PHE A 9 -11.82 1.59 3.72
C PHE A 9 -12.77 0.97 4.74
N SER A 10 -13.96 0.55 4.32
CA SER A 10 -14.84 -0.22 5.19
C SER A 10 -14.12 -1.47 5.71
N PRO A 11 -14.20 -1.82 7.02
CA PRO A 11 -15.11 -1.26 8.04
C PRO A 11 -14.53 -0.10 8.89
N LEU A 12 -13.39 0.48 8.52
CA LEU A 12 -12.71 1.51 9.33
C LEU A 12 -13.57 2.76 9.53
N LYS A 13 -13.49 3.34 10.73
CA LYS A 13 -14.21 4.56 11.13
C LYS A 13 -13.21 5.66 11.48
N PHE A 14 -12.98 6.56 10.53
CA PHE A 14 -12.03 7.66 10.70
C PHE A 14 -12.63 8.77 11.57
N PRO A 15 -11.94 9.21 12.64
CA PRO A 15 -12.33 10.40 13.37
C PRO A 15 -12.42 11.61 12.42
N PRO A 16 -13.46 12.47 12.51
CA PRO A 16 -13.65 13.60 11.60
C PRO A 16 -12.44 14.52 11.51
N ASP A 17 -11.81 14.83 12.64
CA ASP A 17 -10.65 15.72 12.70
C ASP A 17 -9.42 15.10 12.04
N LEU A 18 -9.23 13.79 12.21
CA LEU A 18 -8.14 13.06 11.57
C LEU A 18 -8.37 13.02 10.04
N ALA A 19 -9.57 12.70 9.60
CA ALA A 19 -9.92 12.67 8.18
C ALA A 19 -9.74 14.05 7.52
N ALA A 20 -10.11 15.13 8.21
CA ALA A 20 -9.91 16.49 7.74
C ALA A 20 -8.42 16.84 7.62
N ARG A 21 -7.59 16.48 8.62
CA ARG A 21 -6.14 16.69 8.60
C ARG A 21 -5.45 15.90 7.47
N ILE A 22 -5.79 14.62 7.30
CA ILE A 22 -5.27 13.74 6.25
C ILE A 22 -5.55 14.30 4.84
N LEU A 23 -6.74 14.87 4.65
CA LEU A 23 -7.21 15.36 3.34
C LEU A 23 -7.00 16.87 3.15
N THR A 24 -6.24 17.53 4.03
CA THR A 24 -5.86 18.94 3.88
C THR A 24 -4.37 19.04 3.55
N HIS A 25 -4.06 19.60 2.37
CA HIS A 25 -2.70 19.87 1.94
C HIS A 25 -2.20 21.21 2.49
N ALA A 26 -0.89 21.34 2.68
CA ALA A 26 -0.25 22.54 3.23
C ALA A 26 -0.47 23.81 2.40
N SER A 27 -0.82 23.69 1.11
CA SER A 27 -1.12 24.86 0.26
C SER A 27 -2.48 25.50 0.51
N HIS A 28 -3.36 24.86 1.29
CA HIS A 28 -4.69 25.38 1.57
C HIS A 28 -4.71 26.27 2.83
N PRO A 29 -5.48 27.38 2.88
CA PRO A 29 -5.53 28.26 4.06
C PRO A 29 -5.91 27.55 5.37
N ALA A 30 -6.79 26.56 5.30
CA ALA A 30 -7.19 25.75 6.45
C ALA A 30 -6.06 24.85 7.02
N ALA A 31 -4.89 24.77 6.35
CA ALA A 31 -3.73 24.01 6.82
C ALA A 31 -3.22 24.48 8.19
N PHE A 32 -3.51 25.73 8.59
CA PHE A 32 -3.22 26.24 9.93
C PHE A 32 -3.85 25.39 11.05
N HIS A 33 -5.02 24.78 10.80
CA HIS A 33 -5.68 23.88 11.76
C HIS A 33 -5.15 22.44 11.70
N GLY A 34 -4.12 22.19 10.90
CA GLY A 34 -3.52 20.88 10.68
C GLY A 34 -3.62 20.46 9.21
N HIS A 35 -2.55 19.82 8.74
CA HIS A 35 -2.41 19.37 7.37
C HIS A 35 -1.70 18.01 7.31
N ASN A 36 -1.67 17.43 6.12
CA ASN A 36 -1.31 16.05 5.89
C ASN A 36 0.20 15.74 5.91
N ALA A 37 1.07 16.74 6.09
CA ALA A 37 2.52 16.55 5.91
C ALA A 37 3.10 15.57 6.94
N GLN A 38 2.68 15.65 8.20
CA GLN A 38 3.15 14.75 9.25
C GLN A 38 2.73 13.30 8.96
N SER A 39 1.46 13.08 8.61
CA SER A 39 0.94 11.75 8.25
C SER A 39 1.60 11.22 6.98
N ALA A 40 1.84 12.05 5.98
CA ALA A 40 2.53 11.69 4.74
C ALA A 40 4.00 11.29 4.99
N PHE A 41 4.72 12.08 5.78
CA PHE A 41 6.17 11.92 5.97
C PHE A 41 6.50 10.84 6.99
N ILE A 42 5.99 10.94 8.22
CA ILE A 42 6.44 10.10 9.34
C ILE A 42 5.88 8.68 9.24
N ALA A 43 4.58 8.55 8.94
CA ALA A 43 3.90 7.25 8.95
C ALA A 43 3.49 6.77 7.55
N GLY A 44 3.52 7.61 6.52
CA GLY A 44 3.08 7.24 5.17
C GLY A 44 4.20 6.62 4.35
N ARG A 45 5.15 7.45 3.92
CA ARG A 45 6.25 7.04 3.02
C ARG A 45 7.09 5.89 3.59
N ARG A 46 7.52 6.00 4.85
CA ARG A 46 8.36 4.98 5.51
C ARG A 46 7.66 3.64 5.68
N VAL A 47 6.36 3.66 5.99
CA VAL A 47 5.55 2.45 6.14
C VAL A 47 5.35 1.77 4.80
N LEU A 48 5.03 2.53 3.74
CA LEU A 48 4.90 1.99 2.39
C LEU A 48 6.21 1.41 1.87
N GLU A 49 7.34 2.11 2.07
CA GLU A 49 8.67 1.63 1.73
C GLU A 49 8.95 0.29 2.44
N SER A 50 8.64 0.22 3.74
CA SER A 50 8.86 -0.97 4.55
C SER A 50 8.03 -2.16 4.08
N TYR A 51 6.74 -1.98 3.81
CA TYR A 51 5.87 -3.06 3.31
C TYR A 51 6.26 -3.53 1.92
N LEU A 52 6.66 -2.61 1.04
CA LEU A 52 7.16 -2.99 -0.28
C LEU A 52 8.48 -3.75 -0.17
N LEU A 53 9.42 -3.28 0.65
CA LEU A 53 10.70 -3.98 0.87
C LEU A 53 10.48 -5.36 1.47
N LEU A 54 9.59 -5.52 2.46
CA LEU A 54 9.26 -6.83 3.03
C LEU A 54 8.69 -7.80 1.99
N LEU A 55 7.81 -7.31 1.10
CA LEU A 55 7.32 -8.11 -0.01
C LEU A 55 8.48 -8.55 -0.93
N LEU A 56 9.33 -7.61 -1.33
CA LEU A 56 10.44 -7.88 -2.25
C LEU A 56 11.47 -8.85 -1.64
N THR A 57 11.81 -8.70 -0.36
CA THR A 57 12.77 -9.56 0.34
C THR A 57 12.22 -10.95 0.65
N SER A 58 10.90 -11.08 0.79
CA SER A 58 10.24 -12.39 0.94
C SER A 58 10.08 -13.16 -0.38
N SER A 59 10.33 -12.52 -1.53
CA SER A 59 10.09 -13.12 -2.84
C SER A 59 11.19 -14.12 -3.20
N PRO A 60 10.84 -15.33 -3.67
CA PRO A 60 11.82 -16.28 -4.20
C PRO A 60 12.43 -15.80 -5.54
N HIS A 61 11.84 -14.78 -6.17
CA HIS A 61 12.33 -14.19 -7.42
C HIS A 61 13.37 -13.09 -7.19
N LEU A 62 13.72 -12.77 -5.94
CA LEU A 62 14.73 -11.78 -5.62
C LEU A 62 16.14 -12.26 -6.03
N LYS A 63 16.70 -11.60 -7.04
CA LYS A 63 18.09 -11.76 -7.50
C LYS A 63 19.00 -10.66 -6.97
N PRO A 64 20.31 -10.92 -6.78
CA PRO A 64 21.30 -9.90 -6.38
C PRO A 64 21.43 -8.72 -7.35
N SER A 65 21.02 -8.90 -8.61
CA SER A 65 21.04 -7.86 -9.63
C SER A 65 19.92 -6.82 -9.49
N HIS A 66 18.94 -7.03 -8.61
CA HIS A 66 17.85 -6.07 -8.43
C HIS A 66 18.28 -4.93 -7.50
N ASP A 67 18.16 -3.70 -8.00
CA ASP A 67 18.23 -2.51 -7.15
C ASP A 67 16.88 -2.28 -6.46
N LEU A 68 16.81 -2.67 -5.19
CA LEU A 68 15.59 -2.49 -4.38
C LEU A 68 15.25 -1.01 -4.16
N GLN A 69 16.25 -0.12 -4.09
CA GLN A 69 16.00 1.32 -3.91
C GLN A 69 15.43 1.93 -5.19
N GLU A 70 15.94 1.54 -6.35
CA GLU A 70 15.37 1.93 -7.64
C GLU A 70 13.92 1.44 -7.77
N ILE A 71 13.66 0.17 -7.46
CA ILE A 71 12.30 -0.39 -7.51
C ILE A 71 11.36 0.38 -6.58
N VAL A 72 11.76 0.62 -5.33
CA VAL A 72 10.94 1.33 -4.34
C VAL A 72 10.68 2.77 -4.77
N SER A 73 11.72 3.51 -5.17
CA SER A 73 11.59 4.91 -5.60
C SER A 73 10.69 5.07 -6.83
N ARG A 74 10.69 4.08 -7.72
CA ARG A 74 9.82 4.05 -8.90
C ARG A 74 8.37 3.69 -8.55
N VAL A 75 8.16 2.60 -7.82
CA VAL A 75 6.81 2.09 -7.47
C VAL A 75 6.07 3.03 -6.53
N LEU A 76 6.78 3.67 -5.59
CA LEU A 76 6.22 4.61 -4.61
C LEU A 76 6.45 6.07 -5.02
N ASN A 77 6.75 6.34 -6.30
CA ASN A 77 6.88 7.70 -6.80
C ASN A 77 5.59 8.49 -6.52
N ILE A 78 5.72 9.70 -5.96
CA ILE A 78 4.56 10.47 -5.49
C ILE A 78 3.57 10.81 -6.61
N TYR A 79 4.06 11.12 -7.81
CA TYR A 79 3.21 11.40 -8.97
C TYR A 79 2.50 10.14 -9.43
N PHE A 80 3.20 9.00 -9.44
CA PHE A 80 2.65 7.71 -9.80
C PHE A 80 1.54 7.27 -8.82
N LEU A 81 1.77 7.47 -7.51
CA LEU A 81 0.76 7.23 -6.48
C LEU A 81 -0.46 8.16 -6.65
N GLY A 82 -0.25 9.45 -6.92
CA GLY A 82 -1.34 10.38 -7.15
C GLY A 82 -2.17 10.02 -8.38
N GLU A 83 -1.50 9.72 -9.49
CA GLU A 83 -2.13 9.38 -10.76
C GLU A 83 -2.95 8.08 -10.67
N HIS A 84 -2.38 7.00 -10.14
CA HIS A 84 -3.02 5.68 -10.18
C HIS A 84 -3.82 5.31 -8.93
N ILE A 85 -3.40 5.79 -7.76
CA ILE A 85 -4.10 5.51 -6.50
C ILE A 85 -5.00 6.68 -6.14
N GLY A 86 -4.45 7.89 -6.08
CA GLY A 86 -5.16 9.10 -5.67
C GLY A 86 -6.38 9.42 -6.55
N SER A 87 -6.23 9.29 -7.87
CA SER A 87 -7.34 9.45 -8.82
C SER A 87 -8.42 8.38 -8.63
N LYS A 88 -8.04 7.12 -8.42
CA LYS A 88 -9.00 6.01 -8.24
C LYS A 88 -9.72 6.07 -6.90
N TRP A 89 -9.07 6.56 -5.86
CA TRP A 89 -9.70 6.87 -4.58
C TRP A 89 -10.51 8.17 -4.61
N GLY A 90 -10.52 8.89 -5.74
CA GLY A 90 -11.29 10.12 -5.90
C GLY A 90 -10.83 11.26 -5.00
N LEU A 91 -9.56 11.24 -4.55
CA LEU A 91 -9.05 12.21 -3.57
C LEU A 91 -9.09 13.64 -4.11
N GLY A 92 -8.91 13.82 -5.42
CA GLY A 92 -8.91 15.15 -6.05
C GLY A 92 -10.24 15.90 -5.92
N ARG A 93 -11.35 15.19 -5.63
CA ARG A 93 -12.67 15.80 -5.44
C ARG A 93 -12.96 16.21 -4.00
N VAL A 94 -12.25 15.63 -3.03
CA VAL A 94 -12.55 15.79 -1.61
C VAL A 94 -11.44 16.53 -0.87
N MET A 95 -10.20 16.45 -1.34
CA MET A 95 -9.07 17.07 -0.67
C MET A 95 -9.12 18.60 -0.74
N ARG A 96 -8.65 19.24 0.33
CA ARG A 96 -8.45 20.70 0.41
C ARG A 96 -7.03 21.03 -0.02
N TRP A 97 -6.90 21.77 -1.12
CA TRP A 97 -5.62 22.19 -1.67
C TRP A 97 -5.81 23.44 -2.55
N THR A 98 -4.72 24.16 -2.78
CA THR A 98 -4.66 25.29 -3.70
C THR A 98 -3.69 24.95 -4.84
N PRO A 99 -4.08 25.16 -6.12
CA PRO A 99 -3.21 24.91 -7.27
C PRO A 99 -2.06 25.90 -7.35
N THR A 100 -0.94 25.47 -7.94
CA THR A 100 0.26 26.30 -8.12
C THR A 100 0.06 27.40 -9.18
N ILE A 101 -0.84 27.17 -10.13
CA ILE A 101 -1.16 28.10 -11.22
C ILE A 101 -2.56 28.67 -10.95
N ALA A 102 -2.73 29.98 -11.15
CA ALA A 102 -4.01 30.65 -11.00
C ALA A 102 -5.06 30.02 -11.95
N THR A 103 -6.26 29.77 -11.44
CA THR A 103 -7.37 29.19 -12.22
C THR A 103 -7.70 30.00 -13.48
N SER A 104 -7.39 31.30 -13.49
CA SER A 104 -7.54 32.18 -14.64
C SER A 104 -6.63 31.85 -15.82
N MET A 105 -5.54 31.11 -15.61
CA MET A 105 -4.64 30.63 -16.67
C MET A 105 -5.02 29.25 -17.19
N LEU A 106 -6.03 28.60 -16.60
CA LEU A 106 -6.62 27.36 -17.13
C LEU A 106 -7.68 27.76 -18.16
N THR A 107 -7.24 28.13 -19.37
CA THR A 107 -8.17 28.43 -20.47
C THR A 107 -8.96 27.17 -20.84
N ASP A 108 -10.24 27.36 -21.19
CA ASP A 108 -11.21 26.33 -21.61
C ASP A 108 -10.89 25.70 -22.99
N ASP A 109 -9.62 25.72 -23.39
CA ASP A 109 -9.19 25.15 -24.66
C ASP A 109 -9.19 23.63 -24.56
N ALA A 110 -10.27 23.02 -25.07
CA ALA A 110 -10.50 21.58 -25.16
C ALA A 110 -9.41 20.78 -25.92
N ARG A 111 -8.35 21.45 -26.40
CA ARG A 111 -7.17 20.88 -27.08
C ARG A 111 -5.98 20.63 -26.15
N VAL A 112 -5.99 21.13 -24.91
CA VAL A 112 -4.90 20.88 -23.96
C VAL A 112 -5.05 19.47 -23.38
N ASP A 113 -3.98 18.68 -23.45
CA ASP A 113 -3.90 17.37 -22.80
C ASP A 113 -4.19 17.53 -21.31
N LYS A 114 -5.38 17.08 -20.89
CA LYS A 114 -5.85 17.14 -19.50
C LYS A 114 -4.83 16.52 -18.54
N THR A 115 -4.09 15.50 -18.98
CA THR A 115 -3.06 14.84 -18.15
C THR A 115 -1.89 15.77 -17.89
N LYS A 116 -1.45 16.51 -18.92
CA LYS A 116 -0.39 17.51 -18.81
C LYS A 116 -0.86 18.67 -17.94
N LEU A 117 -2.09 19.17 -18.14
CA LEU A 117 -2.69 20.21 -17.32
C LEU A 117 -2.75 19.81 -15.84
N LEU A 118 -3.20 18.59 -15.52
CA LEU A 118 -3.28 18.08 -14.14
C LEU A 118 -1.89 17.91 -13.48
N LYS A 119 -0.87 17.57 -14.27
CA LYS A 119 0.54 17.55 -13.83
C LYS A 119 1.04 18.97 -13.57
N ASP A 120 0.75 19.89 -14.48
CA ASP A 120 1.20 21.28 -14.43
C ASP A 120 0.59 22.07 -13.26
N VAL A 121 -0.67 21.80 -12.91
CA VAL A 121 -1.30 22.38 -11.70
C VAL A 121 -0.83 21.74 -10.38
N GLY A 122 -0.04 20.67 -10.45
CA GLY A 122 0.50 19.95 -9.30
C GLY A 122 -0.47 18.96 -8.64
N LEU A 123 -1.60 18.64 -9.29
CA LEU A 123 -2.65 17.81 -8.68
C LEU A 123 -2.13 16.41 -8.30
N TYR A 124 -1.43 15.72 -9.20
CA TYR A 124 -0.92 14.37 -8.92
C TYR A 124 0.12 14.35 -7.80
N LYS A 125 0.91 15.41 -7.65
CA LYS A 125 1.83 15.53 -6.51
C LYS A 125 1.03 15.58 -5.20
N VAL A 126 0.06 16.48 -5.12
CA VAL A 126 -0.76 16.67 -3.90
C VAL A 126 -1.61 15.43 -3.60
N GLN A 127 -2.18 14.78 -4.63
CA GLN A 127 -2.90 13.52 -4.47
C GLN A 127 -1.98 12.40 -3.98
N GLY A 128 -0.76 12.32 -4.47
CA GLY A 128 0.23 11.36 -3.98
C GLY A 128 0.54 11.57 -2.50
N ASP A 129 0.77 12.82 -2.09
CA ASP A 129 0.97 13.15 -0.68
C ASP A 129 -0.25 12.75 0.16
N ALA A 130 -1.47 13.01 -0.33
CA ALA A 130 -2.69 12.57 0.32
C ALA A 130 -2.81 11.04 0.42
N VAL A 131 -2.41 10.27 -0.61
CA VAL A 131 -2.38 8.80 -0.56
C VAL A 131 -1.43 8.34 0.56
N THR A 132 -0.23 8.89 0.63
CA THR A 132 0.72 8.54 1.69
C THR A 132 0.19 8.93 3.08
N ALA A 133 -0.47 10.09 3.20
CA ALA A 133 -1.08 10.54 4.44
C ALA A 133 -2.24 9.67 4.90
N VAL A 134 -3.06 9.15 3.97
CA VAL A 134 -4.13 8.20 4.28
C VAL A 134 -3.55 6.95 4.92
N ILE A 135 -2.47 6.39 4.34
CA ILE A 135 -1.81 5.21 4.91
C ILE A 135 -1.19 5.51 6.27
N GLY A 136 -0.52 6.67 6.40
CA GLY A 136 0.02 7.10 7.69
C GLY A 136 -1.05 7.30 8.75
N GLY A 137 -2.21 7.85 8.38
CA GLY A 137 -3.37 7.99 9.26
C GLY A 137 -3.98 6.65 9.66
N ILE A 138 -4.05 5.69 8.74
CA ILE A 138 -4.50 4.32 9.03
C ILE A 138 -3.54 3.64 10.00
N PHE A 139 -2.24 3.75 9.75
CA PHE A 139 -1.20 3.19 10.61
C PHE A 139 -1.29 3.73 12.04
N GLN A 140 -1.47 5.05 12.19
CA GLN A 140 -1.57 5.70 13.51
C GLN A 140 -2.87 5.36 14.24
N GLN A 141 -4.01 5.33 13.54
CA GLN A 141 -5.33 5.17 14.16
C GLN A 141 -5.75 3.71 14.35
N PHE A 142 -5.38 2.83 13.42
CA PHE A 142 -5.84 1.43 13.37
C PHE A 142 -4.68 0.41 13.42
N GLY A 143 -3.43 0.89 13.47
CA GLY A 143 -2.25 0.05 13.65
C GLY A 143 -1.63 -0.47 12.34
N GLY A 144 -0.43 -1.05 12.49
CA GLY A 144 0.37 -1.51 11.36
C GLY A 144 -0.24 -2.69 10.58
N SER A 145 -0.91 -3.62 11.25
CA SER A 145 -1.52 -4.77 10.55
C SER A 145 -2.63 -4.33 9.58
N VAL A 146 -3.46 -3.37 9.99
CA VAL A 146 -4.52 -2.81 9.13
C VAL A 146 -3.90 -2.03 7.96
N ALA A 147 -2.89 -1.21 8.21
CA ALA A 147 -2.19 -0.48 7.15
C ALA A 147 -1.53 -1.42 6.14
N HIS A 148 -0.90 -2.51 6.61
CA HIS A 148 -0.31 -3.56 5.78
C HIS A 148 -1.36 -4.24 4.90
N ARG A 149 -2.52 -4.59 5.46
CA ARG A 149 -3.67 -5.12 4.70
C ARG A 149 -4.14 -4.15 3.63
N VAL A 150 -4.27 -2.86 3.96
CA VAL A 150 -4.67 -1.83 2.99
C VAL A 150 -3.65 -1.72 1.86
N PHE A 151 -2.35 -1.74 2.17
CA PHE A 151 -1.29 -1.73 1.17
C PHE A 151 -1.42 -2.90 0.18
N HIS A 152 -1.45 -4.14 0.69
CA HIS A 152 -1.48 -5.33 -0.18
C HIS A 152 -2.79 -5.51 -0.94
N THR A 153 -3.93 -5.07 -0.40
CA THR A 153 -5.24 -5.31 -1.02
C THR A 153 -5.75 -4.13 -1.84
N ARG A 154 -5.54 -2.89 -1.38
CA ARG A 154 -6.15 -1.69 -2.00
C ARG A 154 -5.18 -0.89 -2.88
N MET A 155 -3.88 -0.93 -2.56
CA MET A 155 -2.85 -0.19 -3.30
C MET A 155 -2.09 -1.06 -4.28
N LEU A 156 -1.43 -2.10 -3.78
CA LEU A 156 -0.47 -2.90 -4.54
C LEU A 156 -1.03 -3.47 -5.86
N PRO A 157 -2.27 -3.98 -5.95
CA PRO A 157 -2.83 -4.48 -7.21
C PRO A 157 -2.91 -3.40 -8.31
N ARG A 158 -2.98 -2.12 -7.92
CA ARG A 158 -3.03 -0.98 -8.84
C ARG A 158 -1.65 -0.48 -9.24
N LEU A 159 -0.59 -0.97 -8.57
CA LEU A 159 0.80 -0.66 -8.88
C LEU A 159 1.45 -1.73 -9.78
N LEU A 160 0.69 -2.75 -10.20
CA LEU A 160 1.16 -3.83 -11.10
C LEU A 160 1.14 -3.41 -12.58
N LEU A 161 1.53 -2.18 -12.87
CA LEU A 161 1.50 -1.61 -14.23
C LEU A 161 2.81 -1.90 -14.99
N PRO A 162 2.75 -2.13 -16.32
CA PRO A 162 3.94 -2.33 -17.17
C PRO A 162 4.99 -1.24 -17.04
N GLN A 163 4.59 0.02 -16.93
CA GLN A 163 5.46 1.18 -16.79
C GLN A 163 5.30 1.80 -15.39
N GLY A 164 6.42 2.16 -14.75
CA GLY A 164 6.45 2.77 -13.41
C GLY A 164 6.06 1.83 -12.25
N GLY A 165 5.39 0.71 -12.56
CA GLY A 165 4.93 -0.26 -11.57
C GLY A 165 5.96 -1.30 -11.14
N LEU A 166 5.46 -2.26 -10.35
CA LEU A 166 6.23 -3.37 -9.82
C LEU A 166 6.80 -4.22 -10.97
N PRO A 167 8.10 -4.60 -10.92
CA PRO A 167 8.70 -5.48 -11.92
C PRO A 167 7.91 -6.77 -12.10
N VAL A 168 7.84 -7.27 -13.33
CA VAL A 168 6.99 -8.42 -13.71
C VAL A 168 7.26 -9.66 -12.84
N CYS A 169 8.52 -9.92 -12.49
CA CYS A 169 8.93 -11.06 -11.67
C CYS A 169 8.31 -11.06 -10.26
N PHE A 170 7.94 -9.90 -9.70
CA PHE A 170 7.34 -9.81 -8.36
C PHE A 170 5.81 -9.73 -8.39
N ARG A 171 5.18 -9.69 -9.57
CA ARG A 171 3.72 -9.49 -9.68
C ARG A 171 2.93 -10.70 -9.23
N SER A 172 3.42 -11.91 -9.47
CA SER A 172 2.81 -13.14 -8.94
C SER A 172 2.78 -13.11 -7.42
N ASP A 173 3.89 -12.73 -6.78
CA ASP A 173 4.02 -12.69 -5.32
C ASP A 173 3.12 -11.60 -4.72
N ALA A 174 3.04 -10.43 -5.38
CA ALA A 174 2.12 -9.36 -5.02
C ALA A 174 0.66 -9.80 -5.08
N ASN A 175 0.27 -10.50 -6.16
CA ASN A 175 -1.09 -11.03 -6.31
C ASN A 175 -1.37 -12.13 -5.30
N ALA A 176 -0.42 -13.01 -5.01
CA ALA A 176 -0.54 -14.05 -3.99
C ALA A 176 -0.71 -13.45 -2.59
N ALA A 177 0.06 -12.42 -2.24
CA ALA A 177 -0.10 -11.69 -0.99
C ALA A 177 -1.48 -11.00 -0.89
N CYS A 178 -1.94 -10.38 -1.97
CA CYS A 178 -3.28 -9.80 -2.04
C CYS A 178 -4.36 -10.87 -1.82
N ALA A 179 -4.25 -12.02 -2.49
CA ALA A 179 -5.20 -13.12 -2.36
C ALA A 179 -5.25 -13.70 -0.94
N ARG A 180 -4.08 -13.96 -0.32
CA ARG A 180 -4.00 -14.43 1.08
C ARG A 180 -4.67 -13.49 2.08
N LEU A 181 -4.67 -12.19 1.80
CA LEU A 181 -5.31 -11.18 2.65
C LEU A 181 -6.78 -10.91 2.30
N GLY A 182 -7.41 -11.77 1.50
CA GLY A 182 -8.83 -11.67 1.13
C GLY A 182 -9.11 -10.88 -0.16
N GLY A 183 -8.07 -10.58 -0.95
CA GLY A 183 -8.19 -9.88 -2.24
C GLY A 183 -8.48 -8.39 -2.11
N SER A 184 -8.79 -7.74 -3.24
CA SER A 184 -8.94 -6.27 -3.32
C SER A 184 -10.15 -5.70 -2.58
N ARG A 185 -11.01 -6.56 -2.04
CA ARG A 185 -12.15 -6.23 -1.17
C ARG A 185 -12.13 -6.98 0.16
N GLY A 186 -11.06 -7.69 0.48
CA GLY A 186 -10.93 -8.45 1.73
C GLY A 186 -11.02 -7.55 2.97
N ASP A 187 -11.40 -8.14 4.09
CA ASP A 187 -11.60 -7.43 5.35
C ASP A 187 -10.30 -6.81 5.86
N LEU A 188 -10.42 -5.55 6.31
CA LEU A 188 -9.29 -4.78 6.81
C LEU A 188 -9.03 -5.02 8.29
N VAL A 189 -10.05 -5.46 9.03
CA VAL A 189 -9.97 -5.81 10.45
C VAL A 189 -10.13 -7.32 10.54
N LEU A 190 -9.14 -8.00 11.11
CA LEU A 190 -9.28 -9.40 11.47
C LEU A 190 -10.07 -9.47 12.77
N ASP A 191 -11.17 -10.20 12.77
CA ASP A 191 -11.83 -10.58 13.99
C ASP A 191 -10.97 -11.67 14.67
N PRO A 192 -10.44 -11.45 15.89
CA PRO A 192 -9.66 -12.45 16.60
C PRO A 192 -10.44 -13.75 16.90
N SER A 193 -11.77 -13.75 16.70
CA SER A 193 -12.63 -14.93 16.84
C SER A 193 -12.71 -15.80 15.59
N THR A 194 -12.13 -15.38 14.45
CA THR A 194 -12.10 -16.21 13.23
C THR A 194 -10.88 -17.13 13.29
N PRO A 195 -11.04 -18.45 13.48
CA PRO A 195 -9.90 -19.36 13.48
C PRO A 195 -9.29 -19.34 12.07
N GLU A 196 -7.97 -19.16 12.00
CA GLU A 196 -7.17 -19.40 10.81
C GLU A 196 -7.35 -20.86 10.38
N GLN A 197 -8.38 -21.12 9.58
CA GLN A 197 -8.51 -22.39 8.90
C GLN A 197 -7.53 -22.41 7.74
N GLN A 198 -6.61 -23.36 7.84
CA GLN A 198 -5.74 -23.91 6.79
C GLN A 198 -4.35 -23.28 6.67
N GLU A 199 -3.52 -23.55 7.68
CA GLU A 199 -2.13 -23.91 7.40
C GLU A 199 -1.76 -25.18 8.19
N GLN A 200 -1.10 -26.12 7.49
CA GLN A 200 -0.51 -27.39 7.98
C GLN A 200 -1.41 -28.64 8.05
N LYS A 201 -1.76 -29.18 6.87
CA LYS A 201 -1.64 -30.64 6.66
C LYS A 201 -0.36 -30.91 5.85
N LEU A 202 0.78 -30.79 6.51
CA LEU A 202 2.04 -31.38 6.05
C LEU A 202 2.39 -32.45 7.08
N GLU A 203 1.84 -33.65 6.88
CA GLU A 203 2.23 -34.82 7.66
C GLU A 203 3.71 -35.12 7.37
N ALA A 204 4.53 -35.10 8.42
CA ALA A 204 5.92 -35.48 8.38
C ALA A 204 6.08 -36.96 7.98
N PRO A 205 7.17 -37.36 7.30
CA PRO A 205 7.44 -38.76 7.05
C PRO A 205 7.73 -39.48 8.38
N GLN A 206 7.02 -40.56 8.66
CA GLN A 206 7.32 -41.45 9.78
C GLN A 206 8.67 -42.12 9.56
N GLU A 207 9.60 -41.94 10.51
CA GLU A 207 10.80 -42.76 10.64
C GLU A 207 10.38 -44.22 10.88
N GLN A 208 10.62 -45.09 9.89
CA GLN A 208 10.55 -46.53 10.07
C GLN A 208 11.93 -47.08 10.42
N ASN A 209 11.98 -47.66 11.62
CA ASN A 209 13.04 -48.45 12.24
C ASN A 209 13.97 -49.18 11.25
N LEU A 210 15.27 -48.87 11.33
CA LEU A 210 16.34 -49.73 10.85
C LEU A 210 16.53 -50.89 11.85
N ASP A 211 16.12 -52.08 11.44
CA ASP A 211 16.33 -53.33 12.14
C ASP A 211 17.82 -53.73 12.04
N VAL A 212 18.55 -53.65 13.16
CA VAL A 212 19.96 -54.07 13.24
C VAL A 212 20.01 -55.46 13.89
N PRO A 213 20.49 -56.51 13.18
CA PRO A 213 20.57 -57.84 13.76
C PRO A 213 21.77 -57.96 14.72
N PRO A 214 21.67 -58.74 15.81
CA PRO A 214 22.71 -58.82 16.82
C PRO A 214 23.90 -59.67 16.37
N LEU A 215 25.10 -59.13 16.55
CA LEU A 215 26.38 -59.83 16.38
C LEU A 215 26.49 -61.00 17.37
N HIS A 216 26.70 -62.21 16.85
CA HIS A 216 27.03 -63.41 17.62
C HIS A 216 28.32 -63.22 18.41
N ARG A 217 28.23 -63.40 19.74
CA ARG A 217 29.37 -63.47 20.65
C ARG A 217 29.93 -64.89 20.59
N GLN A 218 31.05 -65.09 19.90
CA GLN A 218 31.87 -66.29 20.08
C GLN A 218 32.69 -66.14 21.36
N THR A 219 32.57 -67.10 22.26
CA THR A 219 33.57 -67.36 23.30
C THR A 219 33.90 -68.85 23.26
N LEU A 220 35.20 -69.15 23.16
CA LEU A 220 35.78 -70.38 23.69
C LEU A 220 35.58 -70.41 25.21
#